data_AF-A0A640TDK6-F1
#
_entry.id   AF-A0A640TDK6-F1
#
_cell.length_a   1.000
_cell.length_b   1.000
_cell.length_c   1.000
_cell.angle_alpha   90.00
_cell.angle_beta   90.00
_cell.angle_gamma   90.00
#
_symmetry.space_group_name_H-M   'P 1'
#
loop_
_entity.id
_entity.type
_entity.pdbx_description
1 polymer ?
#
loop_
_entity_poly.entity_id
_entity_poly.type
_entity_poly.pdbx_seq_one_letter_code
_entity_poly.pdbx_strand_id
1 'polypeptide(L)' 'MNEPRGIQTPPVQLTEPYGDLPTPDPNCPDCTAWVKVRDEARERQDYAAAAIASTELLLHNRKEASRREQATSPGDRP' A
#
# COMPACT_ATOMS: atom_id res chain seq x y z
N MET A 1 -40.70 -19.70 12.78
CA MET A 1 -40.07 -18.80 11.80
C MET A 1 -38.66 -18.57 12.30
N ASN A 2 -37.63 -19.09 11.59
CA ASN A 2 -36.23 -18.93 11.98
C ASN A 2 -35.60 -17.91 11.02
N GLU A 3 -35.24 -16.73 11.52
CA GLU A 3 -34.51 -15.73 10.75
C GLU A 3 -33.07 -16.22 10.49
N PRO A 4 -32.54 -16.08 9.26
CA PRO A 4 -31.16 -16.44 8.97
C PRO A 4 -30.25 -15.42 9.66
N ARG A 5 -29.41 -15.91 10.58
CA ARG A 5 -28.36 -15.13 11.23
C ARG A 5 -27.48 -14.51 10.15
N GLY A 6 -27.57 -13.19 10.00
CA GLY A 6 -26.76 -12.45 9.04
C GLY A 6 -25.27 -12.76 9.25
N ILE A 7 -24.61 -13.20 8.18
CA ILE A 7 -23.16 -13.38 8.15
C ILE A 7 -22.58 -11.98 8.32
N GLN A 8 -22.09 -11.66 9.51
CA GLN A 8 -21.35 -10.43 9.75
C GLN A 8 -20.01 -10.57 9.04
N THR A 9 -19.90 -9.99 7.84
CA THR A 9 -18.61 -9.84 7.18
C THR A 9 -17.71 -8.97 8.07
N PRO A 10 -16.43 -9.34 8.25
CA PRO A 10 -15.51 -8.50 9.00
C PRO A 10 -15.45 -7.11 8.34
N PRO A 11 -15.30 -6.03 9.14
CA PRO A 11 -15.22 -4.69 8.60
C PRO A 11 -14.10 -4.62 7.56
N VAL A 12 -14.45 -4.17 6.36
CA VAL A 12 -13.45 -3.88 5.33
C VAL A 12 -12.57 -2.76 5.89
N GLN A 13 -11.30 -3.06 6.12
CA GLN A 13 -10.31 -2.02 6.42
C GLN A 13 -10.11 -1.20 5.16
N LEU A 14 -10.87 -0.10 5.07
CA LEU A 14 -10.58 0.94 4.10
C LEU A 14 -9.26 1.57 4.51
N THR A 15 -8.27 1.48 3.61
CA THR A 15 -7.03 2.24 3.79
C THR A 15 -7.41 3.71 3.85
N GLU A 16 -6.97 4.40 4.89
CA GLU A 16 -7.30 5.81 5.07
C GLU A 16 -6.88 6.56 3.80
N PRO A 17 -7.81 7.22 3.09
CA PRO A 17 -7.54 7.76 1.76
C PRO A 17 -6.48 8.87 1.79
N TYR A 18 -6.21 9.40 2.97
CA TYR A 18 -5.20 10.43 3.27
C TYR A 18 -4.26 10.03 4.41
N GLY A 19 -4.25 8.75 4.81
CA GLY A 19 -3.30 8.30 5.82
C GLY A 19 -1.87 8.59 5.35
N ASP A 20 -1.00 8.97 6.29
CA ASP A 20 0.40 9.32 5.98
C ASP A 20 1.01 8.21 5.11
N LEU A 21 1.27 8.55 3.85
CA LEU A 21 1.93 7.62 2.94
C LEU A 21 3.30 7.31 3.53
N PRO A 22 3.70 6.03 3.60
CA PRO A 22 5.04 5.68 4.04
C PRO A 22 6.03 6.45 3.19
N THR A 23 7.04 7.01 3.84
CA THR A 23 8.07 7.78 3.16
C THR A 23 8.67 6.91 2.06
N PRO A 24 8.56 7.32 0.78
CA PRO A 24 9.16 6.58 -0.33
C PRO A 24 10.66 6.47 -0.13
N ASP A 25 11.25 5.30 -0.40
CA ASP A 25 12.70 5.15 -0.45
C ASP A 25 13.25 5.96 -1.65
N PRO A 26 14.08 7.00 -1.42
CA PRO A 26 14.60 7.83 -2.50
C PRO A 26 15.61 7.10 -3.40
N ASN A 27 16.12 5.95 -2.96
CA ASN A 27 17.04 5.13 -3.75
C ASN A 27 16.31 4.01 -4.52
N CYS A 28 15.00 3.84 -4.31
CA CYS A 28 14.21 2.88 -5.07
C CYS A 28 13.61 3.56 -6.32
N PRO A 29 14.03 3.14 -7.54
CA PRO A 29 13.55 3.76 -8.78
C PRO A 29 12.03 3.63 -8.96
N ASP A 30 11.44 2.51 -8.52
CA ASP A 30 9.98 2.30 -8.57
C ASP A 30 9.25 3.29 -7.64
N CYS A 31 9.75 3.47 -6.40
CA CYS A 31 9.19 4.46 -5.47
C CYS A 31 9.25 5.86 -6.06
N THR A 32 10.41 6.27 -6.60
CA THR A 32 10.58 7.58 -7.22
C THR A 32 9.64 7.80 -8.40
N ALA A 33 9.46 6.77 -9.25
CA ALA A 33 8.54 6.84 -10.38
C ALA A 33 7.09 7.05 -9.92
N TRP A 34 6.63 6.31 -8.90
CA TRP A 34 5.28 6.47 -8.36
C TRP A 34 5.06 7.81 -7.65
N VAL A 35 6.07 8.34 -6.95
CA VAL A 35 6.02 9.71 -6.40
C VAL A 35 5.80 10.72 -7.53
N LYS A 36 6.58 10.62 -8.61
CA LYS A 36 6.46 11.52 -9.75
C LYS A 36 5.07 11.46 -10.39
N VAL A 37 4.55 10.26 -10.65
CA VAL A 37 3.20 10.08 -11.21
C VAL A 37 2.14 10.69 -10.31
N ARG A 38 2.24 10.49 -8.99
CA ARG A 38 1.31 11.06 -8.00
C ARG A 38 1.34 12.58 -8.01
N ASP A 39 2.54 13.16 -8.03
CA ASP A 39 2.71 14.61 -7.93
C ASP A 39 2.25 15.29 -9.22
N GLU A 40 2.59 14.73 -10.40
CA GLU A 40 2.04 15.19 -11.69
C GLU A 40 0.50 15.08 -11.76
N ALA A 41 -0.07 14.00 -11.21
CA ALA A 41 -1.53 13.84 -11.15
C ALA A 41 -2.19 14.90 -10.25
N ARG A 42 -1.57 15.23 -9.12
CA ARG A 42 -2.03 16.32 -8.24
C ARG A 42 -1.95 17.69 -8.91
N GLU A 43 -0.88 17.97 -9.65
CA GLU A 43 -0.75 19.20 -10.45
C GLU A 43 -1.88 19.33 -11.48
N ARG A 44 -2.29 18.21 -12.08
CA ARG A 44 -3.43 18.14 -13.02
C ARG A 44 -4.79 18.07 -12.32
N GLN A 45 -4.82 18.06 -10.98
CA GLN A 45 -6.02 17.86 -10.16
C GLN A 45 -6.74 16.52 -10.43
N ASP A 46 -6.03 15.54 -10.99
CA ASP A 46 -6.51 14.17 -11.16
C ASP A 46 -6.27 13.37 -9.87
N TYR A 47 -7.15 13.59 -8.91
CA TYR A 47 -7.05 12.94 -7.60
C TYR A 47 -7.23 11.43 -7.66
N ALA A 48 -7.95 10.91 -8.66
CA ALA A 48 -8.12 9.48 -8.84
C ALA A 48 -6.77 8.83 -9.24
N ALA A 49 -6.07 9.41 -10.22
CA ALA A 49 -4.74 8.95 -10.60
C ALA A 49 -3.74 9.12 -9.46
N ALA A 50 -3.81 10.22 -8.69
CA ALA A 50 -2.96 10.42 -7.51
C ALA A 50 -3.20 9.35 -6.43
N ALA A 51 -4.45 8.95 -6.19
CA ALA A 51 -4.80 7.90 -5.23
C ALA A 51 -4.30 6.52 -5.68
N ILE A 52 -4.40 6.21 -6.98
CA ILE A 52 -3.85 4.96 -7.56
C ILE A 52 -2.34 4.92 -7.37
N ALA A 53 -1.62 5.98 -7.76
CA ALA A 53 -0.17 6.05 -7.61
C ALA A 53 0.27 5.92 -6.15
N SER A 54 -0.49 6.54 -5.22
CA SER A 54 -0.27 6.41 -3.78
C SER A 54 -0.46 4.98 -3.28
N THR A 55 -1.47 4.27 -3.81
CA THR A 55 -1.75 2.87 -3.48
C THR A 55 -0.66 1.93 -3.98
N GLU A 56 -0.16 2.15 -5.21
CA GLU A 56 0.96 1.37 -5.75
C GLU A 56 2.23 1.56 -4.91
N LEU A 57 2.47 2.79 -4.44
CA LEU A 57 3.60 3.13 -3.57
C LEU A 57 3.53 2.41 -2.22
N LEU A 58 2.34 2.35 -1.60
CA LEU A 58 2.06 1.57 -0.39
C LEU A 58 2.32 0.08 -0.60
N LEU A 59 1.81 -0.49 -1.69
CA LEU A 59 1.95 -1.91 -2.01
C LEU A 59 3.41 -2.29 -2.26
N HIS A 60 4.16 -1.45 -2.97
CA HIS A 60 5.58 -1.66 -3.20
C HIS A 60 6.36 -1.65 -1.87
N ASN A 61 6.18 -0.62 -1.04
CA ASN A 61 6.85 -0.52 0.26
C ASN A 61 6.54 -1.73 1.17
N ARG A 62 5.28 -2.20 1.18
CA ARG A 62 4.90 -3.39 1.94
C ARG A 62 5.60 -4.65 1.43
N LYS A 63 5.68 -4.84 0.11
CA LYS A 63 6.40 -5.98 -0.49
C LYS A 63 7.89 -5.93 -0.16
N GLU A 64 8.50 -4.75 -0.22
CA GLU A 64 9.91 -4.56 0.16
C GLU A 64 10.15 -4.84 1.63
N ALA A 65 9.29 -4.36 2.53
CA ALA A 65 9.37 -4.67 3.96
C ALA A 65 9.28 -6.19 4.20
N SER A 66 8.30 -6.86 3.60
CA SER A 66 8.17 -8.33 3.72
C SER A 66 9.34 -9.09 3.12
N ARG A 67 9.97 -8.59 2.03
CA ARG A 67 11.21 -9.17 1.48
C ARG A 67 12.37 -9.02 2.44
N ARG A 68 12.54 -7.85 3.05
CA ARG A 68 13.59 -7.57 4.04
C ARG A 68 13.44 -8.48 5.26
N GLU A 69 12.23 -8.61 5.80
CA GLU A 69 11.91 -9.49 6.93
C GLU A 69 12.22 -10.97 6.62
N GLN A 70 11.86 -11.45 5.43
CA GLN A 70 12.17 -12.81 4.99
C GLN A 70 13.67 -13.04 4.77
N ALA A 71 14.40 -12.06 4.24
CA ALA A 71 15.84 -12.13 4.06
C ALA A 71 16.61 -12.11 5.40
N THR A 72 16.03 -11.50 6.44
CA THR A 72 16.56 -11.50 7.80
C THR A 72 16.18 -12.71 8.65
N SER A 73 15.36 -13.64 8.14
CA SER A 73 15.14 -14.92 8.81
C SER A 73 16.32 -15.82 8.48
N PRO A 74 17.32 -15.98 9.37
CA PRO A 74 18.38 -16.93 9.13
C PRO A 74 17.70 -18.30 9.23
N GLY A 75 17.78 -19.08 8.17
CA GLY A 75 17.59 -20.51 8.31
C GLY A 75 18.58 -21.02 9.34
N ASP A 76 18.11 -21.30 10.55
CA ASP A 76 18.84 -22.02 11.58
C ASP A 76 17.86 -23.01 12.21
N ARG A 77 18.00 -24.33 12.10
CA ARG A 77 18.79 -25.28 11.29
C ARG A 77 18.09 -26.65 11.52
N PRO A 78 18.39 -27.73 10.77
CA PRO A 78 17.84 -29.06 11.07
C PRO A 78 18.32 -29.59 12.43
#